data_AF-A0AAU9R299-F1
#
_entry.id   AF-A0AAU9R299-F1
#
_cell.length_a   1.000
_cell.length_b   1.000
_cell.length_c   1.000
_cell.angle_alpha   90.00
_cell.angle_beta   90.00
_cell.angle_gamma   90.00
#
_symmetry.space_group_name_H-M   'P 1'
#
loop_
_entity.id
_entity.type
_entity.pdbx_description
1 polymer ?
#
loop_
_entity_poly.entity_id
_entity_poly.type
_entity_poly.pdbx_seq_one_letter_code
_entity_poly.pdbx_strand_id
1 'polypeptide(L)'
;MIWDVQNRGWYFTEIAVVFFSVSYLLFLVSGLSEHRFMESFVSGATDLLGVALTVGLARAVSIVMDGSHTSDTIMYFFSKQITGMNKLAFVWVLFLIYIVLGFFIQSSSGLAVLSMPIMAPLANIVGVDRASVIDAYNWGQGYIGLIAPVGLILMSLAMVNIGFDRWFKFIWKQLVIQFVICLIFLGIGLLVY
;
A
#
# COMPACT_ATOMS: atom_id res chain seq x y z
N MET A 1 -0.71 15.66 11.13
CA MET A 1 -0.13 14.82 10.04
C MET A 1 -1.02 14.79 8.80
N ILE A 2 -2.20 14.13 8.80
CA ILE A 2 -3.05 14.04 7.59
C ILE A 2 -3.48 15.42 7.07
N TRP A 3 -3.97 16.28 7.96
CA TRP A 3 -4.38 17.64 7.60
C TRP A 3 -3.22 18.52 7.11
N ASP A 4 -2.04 18.40 7.72
CA ASP A 4 -0.86 19.20 7.35
C ASP A 4 -0.29 18.79 5.99
N VAL A 5 -0.28 17.50 5.68
CA VAL A 5 0.15 17.01 4.36
C VAL A 5 -0.79 17.48 3.26
N GLN A 6 -2.11 17.48 3.51
CA GLN A 6 -3.10 17.91 2.51
C GLN A 6 -3.14 19.43 2.31
N ASN A 7 -3.04 20.23 3.38
CA ASN A 7 -3.28 21.68 3.31
C ASN A 7 -2.02 22.54 3.36
N ARG A 8 -0.92 22.03 3.94
CA ARG A 8 0.34 22.80 4.12
C ARG A 8 1.47 22.30 3.24
N GLY A 9 1.21 21.33 2.37
CA GLY A 9 2.20 20.76 1.45
C GLY A 9 3.36 20.07 2.16
N TRP A 10 3.16 19.64 3.41
CA TRP A 10 4.19 18.95 4.18
C TRP A 10 4.65 17.70 3.46
N TYR A 11 5.96 17.54 3.37
CA TYR A 11 6.58 16.42 2.69
C TYR A 11 7.43 15.64 3.70
N PHE A 12 8.50 15.03 3.21
CA PHE A 12 9.30 14.10 4.00
C PHE A 12 9.91 14.75 5.26
N THR A 13 10.46 15.96 5.14
CA THR A 13 11.18 16.63 6.24
C THR A 13 10.26 16.94 7.41
N GLU A 14 9.10 17.54 7.15
CA GLU A 14 8.15 17.93 8.19
C GLU A 14 7.58 16.70 8.91
N ILE A 15 7.27 15.64 8.15
CA ILE A 15 6.81 14.36 8.72
C ILE A 15 7.90 13.75 9.60
N ALA A 16 9.16 13.73 9.14
CA ALA A 16 10.28 13.19 9.91
C ALA A 16 10.49 13.95 11.22
N VAL A 17 10.41 15.29 11.20
CA VAL A 17 10.52 16.14 12.40
C VAL A 17 9.40 15.84 13.39
N VAL A 18 8.17 15.62 12.92
CA VAL A 18 7.04 15.25 13.80
C VAL A 18 7.30 13.90 14.49
N PHE A 19 7.70 12.86 13.74
CA PHE A 19 7.99 11.55 14.33
C PHE A 19 9.19 11.60 15.29
N PHE A 20 10.22 12.37 14.96
CA PHE A 20 11.36 12.60 15.84
C PHE A 20 10.94 13.34 17.13
N SER A 21 10.09 14.36 17.01
CA SER A 21 9.55 15.10 18.15
C SER A 21 8.70 14.21 19.06
N VAL A 22 7.86 13.34 18.48
CA VAL A 22 7.08 12.35 19.24
C VAL A 22 7.99 11.36 19.96
N SER A 23 9.05 10.87 19.29
CA SER A 23 10.04 10.00 19.92
C SER A 23 10.71 10.67 21.14
N TYR A 24 11.04 11.96 21.02
CA TYR A 24 11.59 12.75 22.12
C TYR A 24 10.58 12.97 23.26
N LEU A 25 9.30 13.22 22.95
CA LEU A 25 8.25 13.31 23.97
C LEU A 25 8.04 11.98 24.70
N LEU A 26 8.09 10.86 23.97
CA LEU A 26 7.98 9.52 24.56
C LEU A 26 9.17 9.23 25.49
N PHE A 27 10.37 9.71 25.18
CA PHE A 27 11.52 9.61 26.07
C PHE A 27 11.22 10.22 27.45
N LEU A 28 10.66 11.44 27.48
CA LEU A 28 10.33 12.16 28.72
C LEU A 28 9.30 11.42 29.59
N VAL A 29 8.36 10.71 28.98
CA VAL A 29 7.30 9.96 29.68
C VAL A 29 7.73 8.54 30.05
N SER A 30 8.67 7.96 29.30
CA SER A 30 9.07 6.54 29.43
C SER A 30 9.82 6.19 30.72
N GLY A 31 10.42 7.18 31.41
CA GLY A 31 11.28 6.93 32.57
C GLY A 31 12.57 6.17 32.24
N LEU A 32 12.91 6.01 30.96
CA LEU A 32 14.14 5.36 30.51
C LEU A 32 15.35 6.28 30.73
N SER A 33 16.52 5.68 30.97
CA SER A 33 17.78 6.43 30.92
C SER A 33 18.12 6.81 29.48
N GLU A 34 18.82 7.93 29.31
CA GLU A 34 19.25 8.45 28.00
C GLU A 34 19.97 7.38 27.16
N HIS A 35 20.84 6.59 27.81
CA HIS A 35 21.59 5.53 27.14
C HIS A 35 20.67 4.44 26.56
N ARG A 36 19.67 3.97 27.33
CA ARG A 36 18.72 2.95 26.85
C ARG A 36 17.81 3.49 25.74
N PHE A 37 17.44 4.76 25.83
CA PHE A 37 16.66 5.41 24.78
C PHE A 37 17.44 5.46 23.46
N MET A 38 18.71 5.86 23.51
CA MET A 38 19.59 5.86 22.33
C MET A 38 19.83 4.47 21.76
N GLU A 39 20.06 3.48 22.61
CA GLU A 39 20.19 2.09 22.16
C GLU A 39 18.90 1.60 21.46
N SER A 40 17.73 1.87 22.05
CA SER A 40 16.43 1.49 21.48
C SER A 40 16.15 2.22 20.16
N PHE A 41 16.49 3.51 20.08
CA PHE A 41 16.33 4.32 18.87
C PHE A 41 17.20 3.80 17.72
N VAL A 42 18.48 3.51 18.00
CA VAL A 42 19.41 2.95 17.01
C VAL A 42 19.00 1.53 16.58
N SER A 43 18.54 0.70 17.52
CA SER A 43 18.01 -0.62 17.21
C SER A 43 16.82 -0.53 16.26
N GLY A 44 15.83 0.32 16.56
CA GLY A 44 14.67 0.51 15.68
C GLY A 44 15.04 1.07 14.30
N ALA A 45 16.03 1.96 14.22
CA ALA A 45 16.56 2.44 12.94
C ALA A 45 17.24 1.32 12.15
N THR A 46 17.93 0.40 12.82
CA THR A 46 18.61 -0.75 12.19
C THR A 46 17.61 -1.71 11.56
N ASP A 47 16.47 -1.95 12.21
CA ASP A 47 15.39 -2.81 11.68
C ASP A 47 14.82 -2.27 10.36
N LEU A 48 14.88 -0.95 10.14
CA LEU A 48 14.41 -0.31 8.91
C LEU A 48 15.46 -0.30 7.79
N LEU A 49 16.73 -0.63 8.05
CA LEU A 49 17.78 -0.62 7.01
C LEU A 49 17.47 -1.60 5.88
N GLY A 50 16.99 -2.81 6.20
CA GLY A 50 16.61 -3.80 5.18
C GLY A 50 15.46 -3.30 4.29
N VAL A 51 14.47 -2.65 4.88
CA VAL A 51 13.36 -2.03 4.14
C VAL A 51 13.88 -0.86 3.28
N ALA A 52 14.74 -0.01 3.82
CA ALA A 52 15.31 1.12 3.06
C ALA A 52 16.09 0.66 1.82
N LEU A 53 16.92 -0.38 1.94
CA LEU A 53 17.68 -0.95 0.82
C LEU A 53 16.77 -1.57 -0.25
N THR A 54 15.74 -2.31 0.16
CA THR A 54 14.79 -2.92 -0.79
C THR A 54 13.95 -1.87 -1.52
N VAL A 55 13.50 -0.82 -0.82
CA VAL A 55 12.81 0.33 -1.44
C VAL A 55 13.74 1.08 -2.40
N GLY A 56 15.00 1.30 -2.02
CA GLY A 56 16.02 1.92 -2.87
C GLY A 56 16.27 1.14 -4.17
N LEU A 57 16.40 -0.18 -4.08
CA LEU A 57 16.54 -1.06 -5.25
C LEU A 57 15.31 -1.01 -6.15
N ALA A 58 14.11 -1.11 -5.57
CA ALA A 58 12.87 -1.05 -6.32
C ALA A 58 12.71 0.31 -7.04
N ARG A 59 13.15 1.42 -6.40
CA ARG A 59 13.15 2.73 -7.04
C ARG A 59 14.18 2.83 -8.18
N ALA A 60 15.34 2.21 -8.04
CA ALA A 60 16.34 2.13 -9.10
C ALA A 60 15.77 1.44 -10.36
N VAL A 61 15.00 0.36 -10.18
CA VAL A 61 14.30 -0.31 -11.30
C VAL A 61 13.34 0.65 -12.00
N SER A 62 12.54 1.42 -11.25
CA SER A 62 11.65 2.42 -11.86
C SER A 62 12.41 3.47 -12.66
N ILE A 63 13.54 3.98 -12.13
CA ILE A 63 14.37 4.97 -12.83
C ILE A 63 14.93 4.40 -14.13
N VAL A 64 15.40 3.14 -14.11
CA VAL A 64 15.90 2.46 -15.31
C VAL A 64 14.78 2.29 -16.34
N MET A 65 13.59 1.86 -15.91
CA MET A 65 12.43 1.68 -16.79
C MET A 65 11.96 2.99 -17.46
N ASP A 66 12.02 4.10 -16.71
CA ASP A 66 11.72 5.43 -17.24
C ASP A 66 12.80 5.88 -18.22
N GLY A 67 14.08 5.67 -17.90
CA GLY A 67 15.20 5.99 -18.79
C GLY A 67 15.26 5.12 -20.06
N SER A 68 14.74 3.90 -20.02
CA SER A 68 14.69 2.98 -21.17
C SER A 68 13.41 3.07 -21.99
N HIS A 69 12.50 4.01 -21.69
CA HIS A 69 11.16 4.13 -22.31
C HIS A 69 10.32 2.84 -22.27
N THR A 70 10.66 1.92 -21.36
CA THR A 70 9.90 0.68 -21.18
C THR A 70 8.57 0.97 -20.51
N SER A 71 8.55 1.91 -19.56
CA SER A 71 7.31 2.47 -18.97
C SER A 71 6.36 2.99 -20.05
N ASP A 72 6.88 3.74 -21.04
CA ASP A 72 6.08 4.30 -22.14
C ASP A 72 5.50 3.22 -23.06
N THR A 73 6.25 2.15 -23.31
CA THR A 73 5.80 1.03 -24.15
C THR A 73 4.68 0.23 -23.48
N ILE A 74 4.86 -0.07 -22.19
CA ILE A 74 3.83 -0.71 -21.34
C ILE A 74 2.58 0.16 -21.32
N MET A 75 2.75 1.46 -21.08
CA MET A 75 1.65 2.43 -21.10
C MET A 75 0.96 2.48 -22.45
N TYR A 76 1.67 2.50 -23.57
CA TYR A 76 1.07 2.54 -24.90
C TYR A 76 0.19 1.30 -25.17
N PHE A 77 0.67 0.12 -24.81
CA PHE A 77 -0.07 -1.13 -24.99
C PHE A 77 -1.35 -1.17 -24.15
N PHE A 78 -1.24 -0.83 -22.85
CA PHE A 78 -2.38 -0.82 -21.94
C PHE A 78 -3.33 0.35 -22.21
N SER A 79 -2.80 1.54 -22.48
CA SER A 79 -3.59 2.71 -22.89
C SER A 79 -4.53 2.35 -24.03
N LYS A 80 -4.06 1.66 -25.07
CA LYS A 80 -4.93 1.25 -26.19
C LYS A 80 -6.10 0.34 -25.77
N GLN A 81 -5.94 -0.49 -24.74
CA GLN A 81 -7.00 -1.37 -24.24
C GLN A 81 -7.95 -0.66 -23.25
N ILE A 82 -7.46 0.36 -22.55
CA ILE A 82 -8.18 1.03 -21.46
C ILE A 82 -8.78 2.38 -21.93
N THR A 83 -8.30 2.93 -23.05
CA THR A 83 -8.83 4.18 -23.63
C THR A 83 -10.29 3.99 -24.03
N GLY A 84 -11.17 4.83 -23.46
CA GLY A 84 -12.62 4.71 -23.64
C GLY A 84 -13.33 3.82 -22.62
N MET A 85 -12.60 3.23 -21.67
CA MET A 85 -13.18 2.45 -20.59
C MET A 85 -13.87 3.38 -19.57
N ASN A 86 -14.99 2.92 -19.00
CA ASN A 86 -15.67 3.64 -17.93
C ASN A 86 -14.76 3.74 -16.70
N LYS A 87 -14.63 4.94 -16.12
CA LYS A 87 -13.86 5.21 -14.89
C LYS A 87 -14.17 4.24 -13.76
N LEU A 88 -15.45 3.86 -13.60
CA LEU A 88 -15.88 2.89 -12.59
C LEU A 88 -15.29 1.49 -12.84
N ALA A 89 -15.35 1.03 -14.09
CA ALA A 89 -14.79 -0.25 -14.48
C ALA A 89 -13.27 -0.26 -14.29
N PHE A 90 -12.58 0.87 -14.52
CA PHE A 90 -11.15 0.99 -14.32
C PHE A 90 -10.73 0.76 -12.87
N VAL A 91 -11.39 1.44 -11.94
CA VAL A 91 -11.06 1.29 -10.50
C VAL A 91 -11.39 -0.12 -10.00
N TRP A 92 -12.47 -0.74 -10.46
CA TRP A 92 -12.81 -2.12 -10.11
C TRP A 92 -11.80 -3.14 -10.67
N VAL A 93 -11.35 -2.96 -11.91
CA VAL A 93 -10.31 -3.81 -12.50
C VAL A 93 -8.98 -3.62 -11.77
N LEU A 94 -8.62 -2.38 -11.42
CA LEU A 94 -7.44 -2.11 -10.60
C LEU A 94 -7.50 -2.81 -9.24
N PHE A 95 -8.65 -2.75 -8.57
CA PHE A 95 -8.87 -3.46 -7.30
C PHE A 95 -8.65 -4.97 -7.46
N LEU A 96 -9.17 -5.59 -8.51
CA LEU A 96 -8.94 -7.01 -8.81
C LEU A 96 -7.47 -7.32 -9.10
N ILE A 97 -6.78 -6.47 -9.86
CA ILE A 97 -5.35 -6.61 -10.11
C ILE A 97 -4.57 -6.59 -8.79
N TYR A 98 -4.90 -5.67 -7.88
CA TYR A 98 -4.25 -5.57 -6.58
C TYR A 98 -4.57 -6.74 -5.64
N ILE A 99 -5.73 -7.37 -5.76
CA ILE A 99 -6.04 -8.64 -5.07
C ILE A 99 -5.12 -9.75 -5.59
N VAL A 100 -5.00 -9.90 -6.91
CA VAL A 100 -4.16 -10.95 -7.51
C VAL A 100 -2.68 -10.72 -7.19
N LEU A 101 -2.18 -9.51 -7.40
CA LEU A 101 -0.80 -9.16 -7.06
C LEU A 101 -0.54 -9.30 -5.57
N GLY A 102 -1.49 -8.91 -4.73
CA GLY A 102 -1.39 -9.05 -3.29
C GLY A 102 -1.33 -10.48 -2.82
N PHE A 103 -2.04 -11.40 -3.47
CA PHE A 103 -1.95 -12.83 -3.16
C PHE A 103 -0.50 -13.34 -3.22
N PHE A 104 0.28 -12.87 -4.20
CA PHE A 104 1.69 -13.22 -4.35
C PHE A 104 2.64 -12.32 -3.55
N ILE A 105 2.33 -11.02 -3.46
CA ILE A 105 3.17 -9.99 -2.83
C ILE A 105 2.39 -9.39 -1.66
N GLN A 106 2.56 -9.97 -0.48
CA GLN A 106 1.90 -9.53 0.77
C GLN A 106 2.58 -8.33 1.44
N SER A 107 3.72 -7.88 0.93
CA SER A 107 4.38 -6.66 1.40
C SER A 107 3.70 -5.43 0.82
N SER A 108 3.00 -4.66 1.67
CA SER A 108 2.36 -3.41 1.26
C SER A 108 3.37 -2.45 0.64
N SER A 109 4.43 -2.12 1.38
CA SER A 109 5.46 -1.18 0.92
C SER A 109 6.14 -1.64 -0.38
N GLY A 110 6.51 -2.92 -0.48
CA GLY A 110 7.17 -3.45 -1.68
C GLY A 110 6.27 -3.38 -2.92
N LEU A 111 5.00 -3.77 -2.78
CA LEU A 111 4.06 -3.72 -3.89
C LEU A 111 3.73 -2.28 -4.32
N ALA A 112 3.64 -1.34 -3.37
CA ALA A 112 3.41 0.07 -3.69
C ALA A 112 4.56 0.63 -4.55
N VAL A 113 5.81 0.40 -4.14
CA VAL A 113 6.99 0.91 -4.86
C VAL A 113 7.09 0.31 -6.27
N LEU A 114 6.72 -0.96 -6.45
CA LEU A 114 6.75 -1.63 -7.75
C LEU A 114 5.59 -1.21 -8.68
N SER A 115 4.38 -1.10 -8.15
CA SER A 115 3.16 -0.97 -8.97
C SER A 115 2.77 0.49 -9.25
N MET A 116 2.97 1.41 -8.31
CA MET A 116 2.51 2.80 -8.45
C MET A 116 3.15 3.55 -9.63
N PRO A 117 4.45 3.36 -9.96
CA PRO A 117 5.04 3.99 -11.15
C PRO A 117 4.35 3.61 -12.46
N ILE A 118 3.72 2.43 -12.52
CA ILE A 118 3.04 1.92 -13.72
C ILE A 118 1.54 2.29 -13.69
N MET A 119 0.87 2.08 -12.54
CA MET A 119 -0.58 2.26 -12.43
C MET A 119 -1.00 3.73 -12.33
N ALA A 120 -0.20 4.60 -11.71
CA ALA A 120 -0.55 6.01 -11.56
C ALA A 120 -0.58 6.78 -12.90
N PRO A 121 0.36 6.55 -13.84
CA PRO A 121 0.25 7.12 -15.19
C PRO A 121 -0.94 6.55 -15.99
N LEU A 122 -1.29 5.28 -15.84
CA LEU A 122 -2.46 4.69 -16.50
C LEU A 122 -3.77 5.36 -16.06
N ALA A 123 -3.89 5.72 -14.77
CA ALA A 123 -5.06 6.44 -14.28
C ALA A 123 -5.22 7.83 -14.92
N ASN A 124 -4.11 8.53 -15.18
CA ASN A 124 -4.15 9.82 -15.87
C ASN A 124 -4.73 9.70 -17.29
N ILE A 125 -4.47 8.59 -18.00
CA ILE A 125 -4.99 8.35 -19.36
C ILE A 125 -6.51 8.16 -19.36
N VAL A 126 -7.04 7.49 -18.34
CA VAL A 126 -8.49 7.26 -18.17
C VAL A 126 -9.19 8.49 -17.55
N GLY A 127 -8.43 9.47 -17.08
CA GLY A 127 -8.94 10.65 -16.40
C GLY A 127 -9.48 10.33 -14.99
N VAL A 128 -8.82 9.41 -14.29
CA VAL A 128 -9.10 9.03 -12.90
C VAL A 128 -7.98 9.58 -12.02
N ASP A 129 -8.34 10.13 -10.86
CA ASP A 129 -7.36 10.68 -9.93
C ASP A 129 -6.44 9.58 -9.35
N ARG A 130 -5.20 9.95 -9.05
CA ARG A 130 -4.21 9.02 -8.47
C ARG A 130 -4.64 8.52 -7.09
N ALA A 131 -5.42 9.29 -6.32
CA ALA A 131 -5.99 8.85 -5.06
C ALA A 131 -6.89 7.61 -5.24
N SER A 132 -7.63 7.52 -6.34
CA SER A 132 -8.45 6.33 -6.63
C SER A 132 -7.60 5.08 -6.88
N VAL A 133 -6.39 5.23 -7.41
CA VAL A 133 -5.42 4.13 -7.56
C VAL A 133 -4.91 3.67 -6.21
N ILE A 134 -4.59 4.64 -5.33
CA ILE A 134 -4.14 4.37 -3.96
C ILE A 134 -5.24 3.68 -3.15
N ASP A 135 -6.49 4.11 -3.31
CA ASP A 135 -7.65 3.47 -2.70
C ASP A 135 -7.84 2.04 -3.23
N ALA A 136 -7.83 1.83 -4.55
CA ALA A 136 -7.92 0.49 -5.12
C ALA A 136 -6.79 -0.43 -4.62
N TYR A 137 -5.58 0.10 -4.48
CA TYR A 137 -4.42 -0.59 -3.92
C TYR A 137 -4.64 -0.97 -2.44
N ASN A 138 -4.98 0.01 -1.58
CA ASN A 138 -5.14 -0.21 -0.15
C ASN A 138 -6.26 -1.20 0.15
N TRP A 139 -7.40 -1.05 -0.53
CA TRP A 139 -8.55 -1.92 -0.36
C TRP A 139 -8.26 -3.32 -0.91
N GLY A 140 -7.58 -3.43 -2.07
CA GLY A 140 -7.21 -4.72 -2.66
C GLY A 140 -6.23 -5.51 -1.78
N GLN A 141 -5.21 -4.84 -1.25
CA GLN A 141 -4.25 -5.42 -0.30
C GLN A 141 -4.91 -5.84 1.01
N GLY A 142 -5.71 -4.96 1.61
CA GLY A 142 -6.43 -5.26 2.84
C GLY A 142 -7.39 -6.43 2.68
N TYR A 143 -8.08 -6.51 1.54
CA TYR A 143 -8.99 -7.60 1.22
C TYR A 143 -8.29 -8.95 1.13
N ILE A 144 -7.23 -9.05 0.31
CA ILE A 144 -6.54 -10.33 0.10
C ILE A 144 -5.71 -10.76 1.32
N GLY A 145 -5.23 -9.81 2.12
CA GLY A 145 -4.51 -10.10 3.37
C GLY A 145 -5.30 -10.93 4.38
N LEU A 146 -6.63 -10.96 4.28
CA LEU A 146 -7.50 -11.79 5.14
C LEU A 146 -7.44 -13.30 4.81
N ILE A 147 -6.99 -13.66 3.62
CA ILE A 147 -6.99 -15.04 3.12
C ILE A 147 -5.66 -15.53 2.56
N ALA A 148 -4.77 -14.63 2.16
CA ALA A 148 -3.51 -15.00 1.52
C ALA A 148 -2.65 -15.84 2.48
N PRO A 149 -2.36 -17.11 2.15
CA PRO A 149 -1.59 -17.98 3.03
C PRO A 149 -0.13 -17.52 3.18
N VAL A 150 0.37 -16.73 2.23
CA VAL A 150 1.72 -16.12 2.26
C VAL A 150 1.78 -14.92 3.22
N GLY A 151 0.62 -14.46 3.72
CA GLY A 151 0.51 -13.35 4.64
C GLY A 151 0.64 -13.76 6.11
N LEU A 152 0.42 -12.80 7.00
CA LEU A 152 0.47 -13.02 8.45
C LEU A 152 -0.65 -13.93 8.97
N ILE A 153 -1.66 -14.25 8.15
CA ILE A 153 -2.84 -14.98 8.60
C ILE A 153 -2.50 -16.39 9.12
N LEU A 154 -1.59 -17.12 8.47
CA LEU A 154 -1.20 -18.45 8.94
C LEU A 154 -0.48 -18.40 10.29
N MET A 155 0.40 -17.42 10.48
CA MET A 155 1.10 -17.19 11.76
C MET A 155 0.10 -16.84 12.86
N SER A 156 -0.82 -15.90 12.59
CA SER A 156 -1.86 -15.50 13.54
C SER A 156 -2.80 -16.65 13.91
N LEU A 157 -3.19 -17.48 12.94
CA LEU A 157 -4.03 -18.66 13.18
C LEU A 157 -3.29 -19.74 13.97
N ALA A 158 -1.99 -19.92 13.72
CA ALA A 158 -1.16 -20.86 14.49
C ALA A 158 -1.04 -20.45 15.96
N MET A 159 -0.92 -19.16 16.27
CA MET A 159 -0.88 -18.66 17.65
C MET A 159 -2.16 -18.97 18.44
N VAL A 160 -3.31 -19.07 17.77
CA VAL A 160 -4.62 -19.33 18.39
C VAL A 160 -5.06 -20.80 18.20
N ASN A 161 -4.22 -21.65 17.63
CA ASN A 161 -4.51 -23.07 17.32
C ASN A 161 -5.80 -23.27 16.48
N ILE A 162 -6.02 -22.40 15.48
CA ILE A 162 -7.16 -22.51 14.56
C ILE A 162 -6.66 -22.95 13.18
N GLY A 163 -7.28 -23.98 12.60
CA GLY A 163 -6.99 -24.41 11.24
C GLY A 163 -7.46 -23.40 10.18
N PHE A 164 -6.72 -23.28 9.08
CA PHE A 164 -7.08 -22.40 7.96
C PHE A 164 -8.44 -22.76 7.35
N ASP A 165 -8.82 -24.05 7.36
CA ASP A 165 -10.13 -24.52 6.91
C ASP A 165 -11.29 -23.92 7.72
N ARG A 166 -11.11 -23.83 9.06
CA ARG A 166 -12.10 -23.25 9.97
C ARG A 166 -12.16 -21.74 9.80
N TRP A 167 -11.00 -21.10 9.66
CA TRP A 167 -10.92 -19.67 9.35
C TRP A 167 -11.63 -19.32 8.05
N PHE A 168 -11.34 -20.05 6.98
CA PHE A 168 -11.94 -19.78 5.67
C PHE A 168 -13.46 -19.95 5.71
N LYS A 169 -13.97 -21.01 6.35
CA LYS A 169 -15.42 -21.21 6.53
C LYS A 169 -16.09 -20.08 7.31
N PHE A 170 -15.40 -19.54 8.30
CA PHE A 170 -15.88 -18.41 9.09
C PHE A 170 -15.92 -17.13 8.25
N ILE A 171 -14.82 -16.81 7.55
CA ILE A 171 -14.67 -15.52 6.89
C ILE A 171 -15.30 -15.46 5.49
N TRP A 172 -15.60 -16.57 4.82
CA TRP A 172 -16.07 -16.56 3.44
C TRP A 172 -17.30 -15.66 3.21
N LYS A 173 -18.29 -15.68 4.12
CA LYS A 173 -19.47 -14.81 4.04
C LYS A 173 -19.08 -13.34 4.20
N GLN A 174 -18.16 -13.07 5.13
CA GLN A 174 -17.65 -11.72 5.38
C GLN A 174 -16.81 -11.21 4.21
N LEU A 175 -16.05 -12.07 3.53
CA LEU A 175 -15.31 -11.70 2.32
C LEU A 175 -16.26 -11.23 1.22
N VAL A 176 -17.35 -11.96 0.96
CA VAL A 176 -18.31 -11.54 -0.07
C VAL A 176 -18.91 -10.17 0.27
N ILE A 177 -19.30 -9.96 1.53
CA ILE A 177 -19.82 -8.67 1.99
C ILE A 177 -18.77 -7.57 1.82
N GLN A 178 -17.53 -7.82 2.27
CA GLN A 178 -16.44 -6.86 2.18
C GLN A 178 -16.12 -6.53 0.72
N PHE A 179 -16.11 -7.51 -0.17
CA PHE A 179 -15.86 -7.32 -1.60
C PHE A 179 -16.87 -6.36 -2.21
N VAL A 180 -18.16 -6.54 -1.92
CA VAL A 180 -19.22 -5.64 -2.40
C VAL A 180 -19.07 -4.24 -1.80
N ILE A 181 -18.77 -4.14 -0.51
CA ILE A 181 -18.50 -2.85 0.14
C ILE A 181 -17.31 -2.14 -0.52
N CYS A 182 -16.22 -2.85 -0.80
CA CYS A 182 -15.06 -2.28 -1.50
C CYS A 182 -15.47 -1.70 -2.86
N LEU A 183 -16.24 -2.43 -3.67
CA LEU A 183 -16.67 -1.96 -4.98
C LEU A 183 -17.55 -0.69 -4.89
N ILE A 184 -18.46 -0.64 -3.91
CA ILE A 184 -19.33 0.51 -3.70
C ILE A 184 -18.50 1.74 -3.28
N PHE A 185 -17.63 1.60 -2.28
CA PHE A 185 -16.82 2.70 -1.78
C PHE A 185 -15.81 3.20 -2.82
N LEU A 186 -15.23 2.31 -3.61
CA LEU A 186 -14.39 2.70 -4.75
C LEU A 186 -15.17 3.48 -5.81
N GLY A 187 -16.44 3.11 -6.04
CA GLY A 187 -17.34 3.86 -6.92
C GLY A 187 -17.71 5.23 -6.36
N ILE A 188 -17.92 5.34 -5.05
CA ILE A 188 -18.18 6.62 -4.37
C ILE A 188 -16.93 7.51 -4.41
N GLY A 189 -15.74 6.94 -4.20
CA GLY A 189 -14.47 7.67 -4.25
C GLY A 189 -14.28 8.43 -5.57
N LEU A 190 -14.67 7.83 -6.70
CA LEU A 190 -14.66 8.48 -8.01
C LEU A 190 -15.54 9.72 -8.14
N LEU A 191 -16.51 9.91 -7.25
CA LEU A 191 -17.39 11.10 -7.21
C LEU A 191 -16.86 12.18 -6.26
N VAL A 192 -15.98 11.81 -5.35
CA VAL A 192 -15.41 12.69 -4.33
C VAL A 192 -14.16 13.40 -4.86
N TYR A 193 -13.36 12.71 -5.68
CA TYR A 193 -12.13 13.21 -6.28
C TYR A 193 -12.36 13.83 -7.65
#